data_AF-A0A0X3ULT5-F1
#
_entry.id   AF-A0A0X3ULT5-F1
#
_cell.length_a   1.000
_cell.length_b   1.000
_cell.length_c   1.000
_cell.angle_alpha   90.00
_cell.angle_beta   90.00
_cell.angle_gamma   90.00
#
_symmetry.space_group_name_H-M   'P 1'
#
loop_
_entity.id
_entity.type
_entity.pdbx_description
1 polymer ?
#
loop_
_entity_poly.entity_id
_entity_poly.type
_entity_poly.pdbx_seq_one_letter_code
_entity_poly.pdbx_strand_id
1 'polypeptide(L)'
;MARLHLMYELPILLLVVCRNRTTATWAAGPFESRFGTWTFQVLRPLVLGPDDLPEIMDASSIAQQPVLATLAAITHSEGEKITDALEALARGMRSLDRDTALYLCRLLEVGLGDTAARETWIRLLTAGVL
;
A
#
# COMPACT_ATOMS: atom_id res chain seq x y z
N MET A 1 -5.97 -5.56 17.23
CA MET A 1 -7.40 -5.31 16.95
C MET A 1 -8.19 -4.94 18.20
N ALA A 2 -8.29 -5.80 19.22
CA ALA A 2 -9.08 -5.52 20.43
C ALA A 2 -8.78 -4.18 21.12
N ARG A 3 -7.49 -3.84 21.32
CA ARG A 3 -7.09 -2.54 21.88
C ARG A 3 -7.54 -1.35 21.03
N LEU A 4 -7.41 -1.44 19.70
CA LEU A 4 -7.82 -0.36 18.80
C LEU A 4 -9.33 -0.16 18.84
N HIS A 5 -10.10 -1.24 18.89
CA HIS A 5 -11.55 -1.17 19.03
C HIS A 5 -11.95 -0.49 20.35
N LEU A 6 -11.30 -0.84 21.46
CA LEU A 6 -11.57 -0.19 22.76
C LEU A 6 -11.16 1.29 22.79
N MET A 7 -10.08 1.66 22.10
CA MET A 7 -9.60 3.05 22.07
C MET A 7 -10.46 3.97 21.21
N TYR A 8 -11.00 3.45 20.10
CA TYR A 8 -11.69 4.27 19.10
C TYR A 8 -13.19 4.00 19.02
N GLU A 9 -13.69 2.95 19.66
CA GLU A 9 -15.10 2.52 19.62
C GLU A 9 -15.66 2.30 18.21
N LEU A 10 -14.77 2.00 17.25
CA LEU A 10 -15.09 1.80 15.83
C LEU A 10 -14.76 0.37 15.38
N PRO A 11 -15.44 -0.14 14.34
CA PRO A 11 -15.01 -1.35 13.64
C PRO A 11 -13.58 -1.18 13.12
N ILE A 12 -12.71 -2.15 13.39
CA ILE A 12 -11.31 -2.12 12.96
C ILE A 12 -11.08 -3.17 11.88
N LEU A 13 -10.55 -2.74 10.73
CA LEU A 13 -10.11 -3.61 9.65
C LEU A 13 -8.58 -3.58 9.55
N LEU A 14 -7.96 -4.76 9.46
CA LEU A 14 -6.53 -4.87 9.16
C LEU A 14 -6.39 -5.05 7.65
N LEU A 15 -5.82 -4.05 6.99
CA LEU A 15 -5.40 -4.12 5.60
C LEU A 15 -3.93 -4.56 5.52
N VAL A 16 -3.64 -5.57 4.71
CA VAL A 16 -2.27 -6.04 4.45
C VAL A 16 -1.99 -5.87 2.96
N VAL A 17 -0.94 -5.12 2.63
CA VAL A 17 -0.47 -4.93 1.25
C VAL A 17 0.70 -5.86 1.02
N CYS A 18 0.63 -6.68 -0.03
CA CYS A 18 1.62 -7.71 -0.32
C CYS A 18 2.18 -7.54 -1.72
N ARG A 19 3.51 -7.66 -1.85
CA ARG A 19 4.22 -7.49 -3.13
C ARG A 19 4.23 -8.74 -4.02
N ASN A 20 3.95 -9.90 -3.44
CA ASN A 20 3.92 -11.17 -4.15
C ASN A 20 2.76 -12.06 -3.72
N ARG A 21 2.32 -12.92 -4.63
CA ARG A 21 1.18 -13.83 -4.47
C ARG A 21 1.34 -14.77 -3.28
N THR A 22 2.56 -15.28 -3.04
CA THR A 22 2.83 -16.21 -1.94
C THR A 22 2.55 -15.55 -0.59
N THR A 23 3.03 -14.32 -0.40
CA THR A 23 2.80 -13.55 0.83
C THR A 23 1.35 -13.14 0.97
N ALA A 24 0.69 -12.74 -0.12
CA ALA A 24 -0.74 -12.40 -0.12
C ALA A 24 -1.60 -13.59 0.32
N THR A 25 -1.35 -14.77 -0.25
CA THR A 25 -2.06 -16.01 0.11
C THR A 25 -1.87 -16.36 1.59
N TRP A 26 -0.65 -16.26 2.10
CA TRP A 26 -0.38 -16.50 3.52
C TRP A 26 -1.06 -15.47 4.43
N ALA A 27 -1.00 -14.18 4.06
CA ALA A 27 -1.54 -13.07 4.82
C ALA A 27 -3.07 -13.10 4.93
N ALA A 28 -3.77 -13.79 4.01
CA ALA A 28 -5.22 -13.94 4.07
C ALA A 28 -5.70 -14.74 5.29
N GLY A 29 -4.78 -15.50 5.92
CA GLY A 29 -5.07 -16.28 7.11
C GLY A 29 -6.05 -17.44 6.83
N PRO A 30 -6.85 -17.85 7.83
CA PRO A 30 -7.05 -17.20 9.13
C PRO A 30 -5.85 -17.34 10.08
N PHE A 31 -5.70 -16.38 11.00
CA PHE A 31 -4.77 -16.47 12.13
C PHE A 31 -5.53 -16.66 13.44
N GLU A 32 -5.35 -17.82 14.07
CA GLU A 32 -6.08 -18.20 15.29
C GLU A 32 -5.22 -18.03 16.54
N SER A 33 -5.81 -17.50 17.61
CA SER A 33 -5.24 -17.54 18.96
C SER A 33 -6.05 -18.52 19.81
N ARG A 34 -5.34 -19.51 20.36
CA ARG A 34 -5.92 -20.68 21.03
C ARG A 34 -5.31 -20.93 22.40
N PHE A 35 -6.10 -21.49 23.31
CA PHE A 35 -5.65 -22.13 24.54
C PHE A 35 -6.20 -23.57 24.56
N GLY A 36 -5.33 -24.55 24.29
CA GLY A 36 -5.75 -25.92 24.04
C GLY A 36 -6.71 -26.01 22.85
N THR A 37 -7.91 -26.55 23.07
CA THR A 37 -8.96 -26.65 22.05
C THR A 37 -9.80 -25.37 21.89
N TRP A 38 -9.70 -24.42 22.82
CA TRP A 38 -10.49 -23.19 22.82
C TRP A 38 -9.87 -22.13 21.89
N THR A 39 -10.58 -21.73 20.84
CA THR A 39 -10.22 -20.56 20.01
C THR A 39 -10.90 -19.31 20.55
N PHE A 40 -10.11 -18.33 21.00
CA PHE A 40 -10.65 -17.09 21.58
C PHE A 40 -10.50 -15.89 20.63
N GLN A 41 -9.72 -16.01 19.56
CA GLN A 41 -9.61 -14.98 18.52
C GLN A 41 -9.33 -15.63 17.16
N VAL A 42 -10.00 -15.14 16.12
CA VAL A 42 -9.69 -15.43 14.71
C VAL A 42 -9.52 -14.10 13.98
N LEU A 43 -8.37 -13.89 13.36
CA LEU A 43 -8.10 -12.72 12.53
C LEU A 43 -8.14 -13.10 11.05
N ARG A 44 -8.92 -12.33 10.27
CA ARG A 44 -9.00 -12.43 8.80
C ARG A 44 -8.73 -11.03 8.22
N PRO A 45 -7.48 -10.75 7.81
CA PRO A 45 -7.15 -9.46 7.22
C PRO A 45 -7.80 -9.28 5.84
N LEU A 46 -8.04 -8.03 5.44
CA LEU A 46 -8.22 -7.69 4.03
C LEU A 46 -6.83 -7.64 3.40
N VAL A 47 -6.60 -8.40 2.34
CA VAL A 47 -5.30 -8.48 1.67
C VAL A 47 -5.39 -7.87 0.28
N LEU A 48 -4.38 -7.08 -0.09
CA LEU A 48 -4.16 -6.57 -1.43
C LEU A 48 -2.82 -7.10 -1.94
N GLY A 49 -2.87 -8.09 -2.82
CA GLY A 49 -1.73 -8.61 -3.56
C GLY A 49 -1.70 -8.12 -5.01
N PRO A 50 -0.68 -8.57 -5.79
CA PRO A 50 -0.54 -8.18 -7.20
C PRO A 50 -1.73 -8.55 -8.09
N ASP A 51 -2.54 -9.54 -7.69
CA ASP A 51 -3.72 -9.96 -8.44
C ASP A 51 -4.98 -9.12 -8.09
N ASP A 52 -4.95 -8.37 -6.99
CA ASP A 52 -6.11 -7.63 -6.46
C ASP A 52 -6.16 -6.18 -6.94
N LEU A 53 -5.01 -5.62 -7.35
CA LEU A 53 -4.88 -4.23 -7.76
C LEU A 53 -4.37 -4.12 -9.21
N PRO A 54 -5.00 -3.30 -10.06
CA PRO A 54 -4.46 -3.04 -11.39
C PRO A 54 -3.18 -2.22 -11.30
N GLU A 55 -2.32 -2.34 -12.31
CA GLU A 55 -1.26 -1.36 -12.54
C GLU A 55 -1.89 -0.03 -12.97
N ILE A 56 -1.62 1.05 -12.22
CA ILE A 56 -2.14 2.39 -12.52
C ILE A 56 -0.98 3.23 -13.04
N MET A 57 -1.06 3.65 -14.31
CA MET A 57 0.03 4.35 -15.02
C MET A 57 -0.38 5.70 -15.63
N ASP A 58 -1.63 6.13 -15.50
CA ASP A 58 -2.08 7.41 -16.04
C ASP A 58 -2.25 8.46 -14.94
N ALA A 59 -1.73 9.66 -15.18
CA ALA A 59 -1.79 10.74 -14.20
C ALA A 59 -3.23 11.16 -13.84
N SER A 60 -4.18 11.01 -14.77
CA SER A 60 -5.59 11.34 -14.54
C SER A 60 -6.30 10.39 -13.57
N SER A 61 -6.11 9.07 -13.66
CA SER A 61 -6.66 8.14 -12.68
C SER A 61 -5.95 8.26 -11.34
N ILE A 62 -4.65 8.57 -11.35
CA ILE A 62 -3.90 8.85 -10.12
C ILE A 62 -4.49 10.07 -9.40
N ALA A 63 -4.79 11.15 -10.11
CA ALA A 63 -5.42 12.33 -9.51
C ALA A 63 -6.82 12.01 -8.95
N GLN A 64 -7.57 11.12 -9.59
CA GLN A 64 -8.91 10.71 -9.14
C GLN A 64 -8.87 9.73 -7.95
N GLN A 65 -7.85 8.87 -7.88
CA GLN A 65 -7.75 7.79 -6.90
C GLN A 65 -6.31 7.68 -6.33
N PRO A 66 -5.78 8.74 -5.70
CA PRO A 66 -4.36 8.84 -5.38
C PRO A 66 -3.90 7.84 -4.31
N VAL A 67 -4.80 7.51 -3.37
CA VAL A 67 -4.54 6.46 -2.37
C VAL A 67 -4.43 5.08 -3.03
N LEU A 68 -5.37 4.75 -3.93
CA LEU A 68 -5.38 3.47 -4.63
C LEU A 68 -4.13 3.31 -5.51
N ALA A 69 -3.77 4.35 -6.25
CA ALA A 69 -2.56 4.37 -7.07
C ALA A 69 -1.29 4.20 -6.22
N THR A 70 -1.23 4.82 -5.05
CA THR A 70 -0.12 4.65 -4.11
C THR A 70 -0.02 3.19 -3.63
N LEU A 71 -1.14 2.59 -3.22
CA LEU A 71 -1.18 1.18 -2.80
C LEU A 71 -0.82 0.24 -3.96
N ALA A 72 -1.31 0.50 -5.17
CA ALA A 72 -0.97 -0.27 -6.36
C ALA A 72 0.53 -0.24 -6.66
N ALA A 73 1.19 0.93 -6.57
CA ALA A 73 2.63 1.01 -6.75
C ALA A 73 3.42 0.30 -5.64
N ILE A 74 2.95 0.32 -4.39
CA ILE A 74 3.54 -0.47 -3.31
C ILE A 74 3.40 -1.97 -3.61
N THR A 75 2.22 -2.42 -4.03
CA THR A 75 1.94 -3.81 -4.40
C THR A 75 2.79 -4.28 -5.58
N HIS A 76 2.95 -3.44 -6.59
CA HIS A 76 3.68 -3.76 -7.82
C HIS A 76 5.16 -3.31 -7.78
N SER A 77 5.72 -3.06 -6.59
CA SER A 77 7.06 -2.46 -6.44
C SER A 77 8.21 -3.33 -6.97
N GLU A 78 7.96 -4.62 -7.16
CA GLU A 78 8.93 -5.60 -7.68
C GLU A 78 8.67 -5.92 -9.18
N GLY A 79 7.68 -5.28 -9.80
CA GLY A 79 7.31 -5.48 -11.20
C GLY A 79 8.17 -4.67 -12.17
N GLU A 80 8.24 -5.12 -13.42
CA GLU A 80 9.08 -4.50 -14.47
C GLU A 80 8.71 -3.04 -14.79
N LYS A 81 7.43 -2.68 -14.61
CA LYS A 81 6.88 -1.36 -14.94
C LYS A 81 6.92 -0.37 -13.78
N ILE A 82 7.55 -0.72 -12.66
CA ILE A 82 7.52 0.12 -11.46
C ILE A 82 8.08 1.52 -11.70
N THR A 83 9.13 1.65 -12.51
CA THR A 83 9.70 2.96 -12.85
C THR A 83 8.67 3.87 -13.52
N ASP A 84 7.96 3.36 -14.52
CA ASP A 84 6.94 4.11 -15.26
C ASP A 84 5.76 4.49 -14.34
N ALA A 85 5.35 3.57 -13.46
CA ALA A 85 4.30 3.82 -12.47
C ALA A 85 4.70 4.91 -11.45
N LEU A 86 5.95 4.90 -10.97
CA LEU A 86 6.45 5.93 -10.05
C LEU A 86 6.54 7.30 -10.73
N GLU A 87 6.93 7.35 -12.00
CA GLU A 87 6.91 8.61 -12.76
C GLU A 87 5.48 9.13 -12.95
N ALA A 88 4.53 8.25 -13.28
CA ALA A 88 3.13 8.61 -13.40
C ALA A 88 2.58 9.14 -12.06
N LEU A 89 2.95 8.51 -10.94
CA LEU A 89 2.61 8.95 -9.59
C LEU A 89 3.17 10.33 -9.28
N ALA A 90 4.46 10.58 -9.56
CA ALA A 90 5.06 11.89 -9.35
C ALA A 90 4.33 12.99 -10.15
N ARG A 91 3.91 12.70 -11.39
CA ARG A 91 3.11 13.63 -12.20
C ARG A 91 1.70 13.83 -11.63
N GLY A 92 1.02 12.75 -11.25
CA GLY A 92 -0.35 12.80 -10.72
C GLY A 92 -0.45 13.52 -9.38
N MET A 93 0.51 13.29 -8.49
CA MET A 93 0.56 13.91 -7.16
C MET A 93 0.71 15.44 -7.21
N ARG A 94 1.27 16.02 -8.29
CA ARG A 94 1.32 17.49 -8.46
C ARG A 94 -0.04 18.16 -8.56
N SER A 95 -1.08 17.41 -8.91
CA SER A 95 -2.46 17.91 -8.99
C SER A 95 -3.19 17.89 -7.65
N LEU A 96 -2.61 17.26 -6.62
CA LEU A 96 -3.18 17.15 -5.29
C LEU A 96 -2.81 18.37 -4.44
N ASP A 97 -3.55 18.59 -3.36
CA ASP A 97 -3.11 19.54 -2.35
C ASP A 97 -1.81 19.07 -1.68
N ARG A 98 -1.05 20.04 -1.15
CA ARG A 98 0.28 19.81 -0.60
C ARG A 98 0.31 18.76 0.51
N ASP A 99 -0.68 18.79 1.41
CA ASP A 99 -0.68 17.92 2.58
C ASP A 99 -0.99 16.48 2.18
N THR A 100 -1.96 16.28 1.28
CA THR A 100 -2.24 14.97 0.68
C THR A 100 -1.06 14.43 -0.10
N ALA A 101 -0.42 15.26 -0.94
CA ALA A 101 0.75 14.84 -1.71
C ALA A 101 1.91 14.42 -0.79
N LEU A 102 2.21 15.20 0.25
CA LEU A 102 3.26 14.87 1.23
C LEU A 102 2.97 13.58 2.00
N TYR A 103 1.71 13.39 2.42
CA TYR A 103 1.29 12.17 3.10
C TYR A 103 1.50 10.93 2.21
N LEU A 104 1.04 11.00 0.96
CA LEU A 104 1.17 9.88 0.02
C LEU A 104 2.60 9.62 -0.41
N CYS A 105 3.42 10.67 -0.59
CA CYS A 105 4.86 10.51 -0.84
C CYS A 105 5.54 9.72 0.28
N ARG A 106 5.22 10.03 1.55
CA ARG A 106 5.76 9.33 2.71
C ARG A 106 5.21 7.91 2.81
N LEU A 107 3.92 7.71 2.59
CA LEU A 107 3.30 6.39 2.58
C LEU A 107 3.96 5.50 1.52
N LEU A 108 4.17 6.03 0.32
CA LEU A 108 4.84 5.33 -0.77
C LEU A 108 6.28 5.00 -0.39
N GLU A 109 7.07 5.97 0.10
CA GLU A 109 8.45 5.72 0.50
C GLU A 109 8.59 4.61 1.55
N VAL A 110 7.76 4.64 2.60
CA VAL A 110 7.72 3.60 3.64
C VAL A 110 7.26 2.27 3.05
N GLY A 111 6.22 2.29 2.21
CA GLY A 111 5.65 1.11 1.58
C GLY A 111 6.58 0.44 0.58
N LEU A 112 7.46 1.19 -0.09
CA LEU A 112 8.49 0.65 -0.98
C LEU A 112 9.61 -0.06 -0.20
N GLY A 113 9.84 0.27 1.07
CA GLY A 113 10.84 -0.39 1.92
C GLY A 113 12.21 -0.51 1.25
N ASP A 114 12.89 -1.65 1.40
CA ASP A 114 14.24 -1.87 0.86
C ASP A 114 14.27 -2.31 -0.62
N THR A 115 13.31 -1.86 -1.44
CA THR A 115 13.27 -2.17 -2.88
C THR A 115 14.07 -1.15 -3.69
N ALA A 116 14.57 -1.54 -4.87
CA ALA A 116 15.17 -0.62 -5.84
C ALA A 116 14.20 0.49 -6.29
N ALA A 117 12.90 0.23 -6.22
CA ALA A 117 11.86 1.21 -6.48
C ALA A 117 11.91 2.39 -5.50
N ARG A 118 12.31 2.18 -4.23
CA ARG A 118 12.49 3.28 -3.26
C ARG A 118 13.57 4.25 -3.69
N GLU A 119 14.71 3.76 -4.17
CA GLU A 119 15.79 4.62 -4.67
C GLU A 119 15.34 5.43 -5.90
N THR A 120 14.60 4.78 -6.80
CA THR A 120 13.99 5.45 -7.97
C THR A 120 13.03 6.56 -7.52
N TRP A 121 12.19 6.29 -6.52
CA TRP A 121 11.26 7.26 -5.96
C TRP A 121 11.98 8.47 -5.33
N ILE A 122 13.02 8.23 -4.51
CA ILE A 122 13.84 9.30 -3.91
C ILE A 122 14.50 10.17 -4.99
N ARG A 123 14.99 9.56 -6.07
CA ARG A 123 15.55 10.30 -7.20
C ARG A 123 14.51 11.18 -7.89
N LEU A 124 13.28 10.72 -8.06
CA LEU A 124 12.19 11.52 -8.63
C LEU A 124 11.84 12.72 -7.74
N LEU A 125 11.78 12.52 -6.42
CA LEU A 125 11.56 13.59 -5.44
C LEU A 125 12.67 14.66 -5.47
N THR A 126 13.93 14.23 -5.52
CA THR A 126 15.10 15.13 -5.50
C THR A 126 15.34 15.85 -6.81
N ALA A 127 14.95 15.27 -7.94
CA ALA A 127 15.05 15.90 -9.25
C ALA A 127 14.02 17.03 -9.50
N GLY A 128 13.20 17.38 -8.49
CA GLY A 128 12.18 18.43 -8.62
C GLY A 128 11.00 18.04 -9.50
N VAL A 129 10.71 16.73 -9.61
CA VAL A 129 9.58 16.20 -10.41
C VAL A 129 8.26 16.29 -9.62
N LEU A 130 8.29 16.81 -8.39
CA LEU A 130 7.16 17.07 -7.48
C LEU A 130 7.16 18.52 -6.99
#